data_AF-A0A3P8FAG2-F1
#
_entry.id   AF-A0A3P8FAG2-F1
#
_cell.length_a   1.000
_cell.length_b   1.000
_cell.length_c   1.000
_cell.angle_alpha   90.00
_cell.angle_beta   90.00
_cell.angle_gamma   90.00
#
_symmetry.space_group_name_H-M   'P 1'
#
loop_
_entity.id
_entity.type
_entity.pdbx_description
1 polymer ?
#
loop_
_entity_poly.entity_id
_entity_poly.type
_entity_poly.pdbx_seq_one_letter_code
_entity_poly.pdbx_strand_id
1 'polypeptide(L)'
;MLYEAGRCLSHAVIREWNSVFASSIDGVDGCKALQLLTFILEWSQSRGFECGPAARQRILSAAGALVKRASAAHAEKVAAAWRSTKVDENVIHTTGLGSRILTTPPDDPGPPCWLLIKLIEHIEELIQPLTQSDLSGINNDQEPIFKRGLLGLFILSALLDEFSYSEDSAQLNMPLEAHVFLRARFQDYELVRLFKNLLCLANQLLVYWSSLDCSALSQGQSEVVFRVISCLDMITGWDFLPRELIRFHASQLRRSDQEARFRPSDKWSDTMGTDAFPRTLLLFIKLHTWVRGSDLLGARTLSCLVRFSLMSGPLIYPISSLTCINNNSSYHNGISSSNYNENQSLGSPSTMHYLILIENLNCWLGKEIPMENPIQLSFESLTDQIPGIRNEISNRIADSRSIPSITLENLLPYELSILSEFILNLMLNSSRAWEPVERVLSLPKFSSQESLSSEICQSMFHIGLISLWVMDKFFAFLSSLLIQVGFSMYYSFFLLLTRYLPSICVYMNKDK
;
A
#
# COMPACT_ATOMS: atom_id res chain seq x y z
N MET A 1 -11.20 15.26 32.48
CA MET A 1 -12.66 15.18 32.24
C MET A 1 -12.99 14.94 30.76
N LEU A 2 -12.66 15.84 29.83
CA LEU A 2 -13.00 15.67 28.40
C LEU A 2 -12.47 14.37 27.76
N TYR A 3 -11.25 13.97 28.11
CA TYR A 3 -10.69 12.68 27.68
C TYR A 3 -11.57 11.49 28.07
N GLU A 4 -11.96 11.41 29.34
CA GLU A 4 -12.87 10.35 29.84
C GLU A 4 -14.26 10.46 29.22
N ALA A 5 -14.77 11.67 28.98
CA ALA A 5 -16.04 11.85 28.28
C ALA A 5 -16.00 11.23 26.87
N GLY A 6 -14.94 11.49 26.10
CA GLY A 6 -14.73 10.85 24.80
C GLY A 6 -14.69 9.32 24.90
N ARG A 7 -13.96 8.78 25.88
CA ARG A 7 -13.91 7.33 26.14
C ARG A 7 -15.29 6.75 26.47
N CYS A 8 -16.04 7.40 27.35
CA CYS A 8 -17.39 6.99 27.71
C CYS A 8 -18.34 7.02 26.51
N LEU A 9 -18.24 8.04 25.66
CA LEU A 9 -19.04 8.14 24.43
C LEU A 9 -18.73 6.98 23.48
N SER A 10 -17.46 6.68 23.19
CA SER A 10 -17.08 5.54 22.33
C SER A 10 -17.69 4.22 22.82
N HIS A 11 -17.62 3.96 24.13
CA HIS A 11 -18.17 2.72 24.71
C HIS A 11 -19.70 2.71 24.74
N ALA A 12 -20.33 3.85 25.06
CA ALA A 12 -21.78 3.96 25.14
C ALA A 12 -22.44 3.72 23.78
N VAL A 13 -21.86 4.26 22.72
CA VAL A 13 -22.31 4.06 21.34
C VAL A 13 -22.37 2.59 20.94
N ILE A 14 -21.37 1.79 21.34
CA ILE A 14 -21.34 0.35 21.08
C ILE A 14 -22.36 -0.37 21.94
N ARG A 15 -22.35 -0.10 23.25
CA ARG A 15 -23.23 -0.75 24.25
C ARG A 15 -24.71 -0.52 23.96
N GLU A 16 -25.09 0.70 23.61
CA GLU A 16 -26.48 1.14 23.45
C GLU A 16 -26.92 1.19 21.98
N TRP A 17 -26.14 0.58 21.09
CA TRP A 17 -26.43 0.56 19.66
C TRP A 17 -27.86 0.08 19.37
N ASN A 18 -28.23 -1.09 19.88
CA ASN A 18 -29.52 -1.72 19.63
C ASN A 18 -30.69 -0.99 20.30
N SER A 19 -30.47 -0.34 21.45
CA SER A 19 -31.52 0.33 22.22
C SER A 19 -31.78 1.76 21.77
N VAL A 20 -30.75 2.48 21.30
CA VAL A 20 -30.84 3.92 21.02
C VAL A 20 -30.75 4.21 19.53
N PHE A 21 -29.81 3.60 18.80
CA PHE A 21 -29.41 4.05 17.47
C PHE A 21 -30.03 3.22 16.34
N ALA A 22 -30.07 1.90 16.49
CA ALA A 22 -30.40 0.95 15.44
C ALA A 22 -31.79 1.18 14.80
N SER A 23 -32.79 1.60 15.58
CA SER A 23 -34.15 1.81 15.07
C SER A 23 -34.29 3.03 14.15
N SER A 24 -33.33 3.95 14.17
CA SER A 24 -33.38 5.22 13.43
C SER A 24 -32.35 5.32 12.31
N ILE A 25 -31.47 4.32 12.15
CA ILE A 25 -30.32 4.40 11.24
C ILE A 25 -30.71 4.37 9.75
N ASP A 26 -31.84 3.75 9.43
CA ASP A 26 -32.32 3.58 8.06
C ASP A 26 -33.12 4.82 7.56
N GLY A 27 -33.53 5.73 8.45
CA GLY A 27 -34.20 6.98 8.11
C GLY A 27 -33.26 8.18 8.30
N VAL A 28 -33.08 9.02 7.28
CA VAL A 28 -32.22 10.22 7.39
C VAL A 28 -32.79 11.22 8.39
N ASP A 29 -34.12 11.39 8.39
CA ASP A 29 -34.84 12.27 9.30
C ASP A 29 -34.94 11.65 10.69
N GLY A 30 -34.41 12.36 11.70
CA GLY A 30 -34.45 11.90 13.09
C GLY A 30 -33.44 10.80 13.46
N CYS A 31 -32.46 10.51 12.59
CA CYS A 31 -31.38 9.57 12.90
C CYS A 31 -30.54 10.06 14.09
N LYS A 32 -30.64 9.36 15.22
CA LYS A 32 -29.90 9.73 16.45
C LYS A 32 -28.39 9.58 16.29
N ALA A 33 -27.94 8.61 15.47
CA ALA A 33 -26.53 8.43 15.18
C ALA A 33 -25.98 9.63 14.39
N LEU A 34 -26.75 10.13 13.42
CA LEU A 34 -26.38 11.34 12.69
C LEU A 34 -26.36 12.57 13.60
N GLN A 35 -27.37 12.75 14.46
CA GLN A 35 -27.41 13.86 15.41
C GLN A 35 -26.20 13.87 16.34
N LEU A 36 -25.82 12.72 16.88
CA LEU A 36 -24.62 12.60 17.73
C LEU A 36 -23.34 12.87 16.95
N LEU A 37 -23.23 12.34 15.72
CA LEU A 37 -22.08 12.60 14.85
C LEU A 37 -21.94 14.10 14.58
N THR A 38 -23.01 14.75 14.14
CA THR A 38 -23.05 16.20 13.89
C THR A 38 -22.67 16.99 15.13
N PHE A 39 -23.21 16.64 16.30
CA PHE A 39 -22.85 17.28 17.56
C PHE A 39 -21.34 17.18 17.87
N ILE A 40 -20.74 15.99 17.72
CA ILE A 40 -19.31 15.79 17.97
C ILE A 40 -18.47 16.63 16.99
N LEU A 41 -18.86 16.65 15.71
CA LEU A 41 -18.15 17.40 14.67
C LEU A 41 -18.24 18.92 14.90
N GLU A 42 -19.43 19.46 15.15
CA GLU A 42 -19.64 20.87 15.46
C GLU A 42 -18.92 21.30 16.74
N TRP A 43 -18.94 20.46 17.77
CA TRP A 43 -18.17 20.68 18.99
C TRP A 43 -16.67 20.72 18.71
N SER A 44 -16.16 19.80 17.88
CA SER A 44 -14.74 19.74 17.54
C SER A 44 -14.29 20.95 16.72
N GLN A 45 -15.16 21.46 15.85
CA GLN A 45 -14.90 22.65 15.04
C GLN A 45 -14.90 23.94 15.87
N SER A 46 -15.81 24.05 16.83
CA SER A 46 -15.94 25.25 17.68
C SER A 46 -14.94 25.29 18.82
N ARG A 47 -14.68 24.16 19.50
CA ARG A 47 -13.90 24.11 20.75
C ARG A 47 -12.76 23.09 20.76
N GLY A 48 -12.61 22.28 19.71
CA GLY A 48 -11.61 21.21 19.68
C GLY A 48 -10.17 21.70 19.79
N PHE A 49 -9.88 22.93 19.34
CA PHE A 49 -8.56 23.55 19.46
C PHE A 49 -8.28 24.17 20.83
N GLU A 50 -9.31 24.39 21.66
CA GLU A 50 -9.16 24.92 23.03
C GLU A 50 -8.79 23.83 24.03
N CYS A 51 -8.94 22.56 23.66
CA CYS A 51 -8.65 21.42 24.51
C CYS A 51 -7.32 20.73 24.17
N GLY A 52 -6.75 20.00 25.14
CA GLY A 52 -5.50 19.28 24.94
C GLY A 52 -5.59 18.22 23.82
N PRO A 53 -4.51 17.96 23.07
CA PRO A 53 -4.53 17.06 21.90
C PRO A 53 -5.09 15.67 22.18
N ALA A 54 -4.75 15.09 23.34
CA ALA A 54 -5.25 13.77 23.74
C ALA A 54 -6.77 13.76 23.97
N ALA A 55 -7.32 14.83 24.57
CA ALA A 55 -8.76 14.94 24.80
C ALA A 55 -9.52 15.15 23.48
N ARG A 56 -9.00 16.00 22.58
CA ARG A 56 -9.55 16.18 21.23
C ARG A 56 -9.59 14.84 20.49
N GLN A 57 -8.45 14.16 20.41
CA GLN A 57 -8.37 12.88 19.70
C GLN A 57 -9.35 11.87 20.28
N ARG A 58 -9.48 11.78 21.62
CA ARG A 58 -10.39 10.82 22.24
C ARG A 58 -11.87 11.12 22.00
N ILE A 59 -12.25 12.39 21.84
CA ILE A 59 -13.62 12.76 21.45
C ILE A 59 -13.86 12.44 19.97
N LEU A 60 -12.89 12.71 19.10
CA LEU A 60 -12.98 12.33 17.68
C LEU A 60 -13.02 10.81 17.48
N SER A 61 -12.32 10.03 18.31
CA SER A 61 -12.45 8.57 18.36
C SER A 61 -13.89 8.11 18.63
N ALA A 62 -14.70 8.89 19.36
CA ALA A 62 -16.11 8.55 19.55
C ALA A 62 -16.93 8.68 18.25
N ALA A 63 -16.60 9.64 17.39
CA ALA A 63 -17.18 9.73 16.05
C ALA A 63 -16.75 8.54 15.18
N GLY A 64 -15.47 8.14 15.23
CA GLY A 64 -14.97 6.96 14.54
C GLY A 64 -15.65 5.67 15.02
N ALA A 65 -15.80 5.46 16.33
CA ALA A 65 -16.49 4.31 16.92
C ALA A 65 -17.98 4.25 16.51
N LEU A 66 -18.66 5.40 16.48
CA LEU A 66 -20.04 5.52 16.02
C LEU A 66 -20.23 5.11 14.56
N VAL A 67 -19.36 5.62 13.69
CA VAL A 67 -19.39 5.28 12.28
C VAL A 67 -18.97 3.82 12.06
N LYS A 68 -17.96 3.31 12.77
CA LYS A 68 -17.55 1.90 12.71
C LYS A 68 -18.69 0.98 13.11
N ARG A 69 -19.41 1.29 14.19
CA ARG A 69 -20.56 0.49 14.64
C ARG A 69 -21.73 0.55 13.66
N ALA A 70 -22.00 1.71 13.06
CA ALA A 70 -22.99 1.86 12.00
C ALA A 70 -22.64 1.01 10.77
N SER A 71 -21.39 1.06 10.34
CA SER A 71 -20.88 0.23 9.24
C SER A 71 -20.93 -1.26 9.58
N ALA A 72 -20.64 -1.64 10.83
CA ALA A 72 -20.77 -3.01 11.30
C ALA A 72 -22.22 -3.51 11.23
N ALA A 73 -23.19 -2.71 11.67
CA ALA A 73 -24.62 -3.05 11.58
C ALA A 73 -25.07 -3.18 10.11
N HIS A 74 -24.54 -2.34 9.22
CA HIS A 74 -24.79 -2.46 7.79
C HIS A 74 -24.20 -3.77 7.23
N ALA A 75 -22.94 -4.08 7.57
CA ALA A 75 -22.28 -5.30 7.15
C ALA A 75 -22.96 -6.58 7.69
N GLU A 76 -23.57 -6.53 8.87
CA GLU A 76 -24.41 -7.62 9.41
C GLU A 76 -25.59 -7.92 8.48
N LYS A 77 -26.28 -6.88 7.98
CA LYS A 77 -27.39 -7.02 7.01
C LYS A 77 -26.88 -7.63 5.69
N VAL A 78 -25.75 -7.14 5.18
CA VAL A 78 -25.14 -7.66 3.93
C VAL A 78 -24.71 -9.12 4.07
N ALA A 79 -24.01 -9.45 5.16
CA ALA A 79 -23.59 -10.82 5.44
C ALA A 79 -24.78 -11.76 5.65
N ALA A 80 -25.86 -11.30 6.31
CA ALA A 80 -27.10 -12.07 6.42
C ALA A 80 -27.75 -12.34 5.06
N ALA A 81 -27.82 -11.33 4.19
CA ALA A 81 -28.32 -11.50 2.83
C ALA A 81 -27.48 -12.52 2.03
N TRP A 82 -26.15 -12.41 2.11
CA TRP A 82 -25.21 -13.35 1.47
C TRP A 82 -25.34 -14.80 1.97
N ARG A 83 -25.65 -15.01 3.26
CA ARG A 83 -25.95 -16.35 3.80
C ARG A 83 -27.29 -16.89 3.27
N SER A 84 -28.25 -16.01 2.98
CA SER A 84 -29.60 -16.39 2.55
C SER A 84 -29.75 -16.63 1.05
N THR A 85 -28.85 -16.09 0.22
CA THR A 85 -28.82 -16.38 -1.23
C THR A 85 -28.55 -17.86 -1.49
N LYS A 86 -29.53 -18.56 -2.09
CA LYS A 86 -29.40 -19.95 -2.53
C LYS A 86 -28.30 -20.05 -3.60
N VAL A 87 -27.44 -21.06 -3.48
CA VAL A 87 -26.50 -21.43 -4.54
C VAL A 87 -27.33 -21.98 -5.70
N ASP A 88 -27.14 -21.46 -6.92
CA ASP A 88 -27.84 -21.95 -8.11
C ASP A 88 -27.69 -23.46 -8.26
N GLU A 89 -28.82 -24.14 -8.49
CA GLU A 89 -29.02 -25.59 -8.52
C GLU A 89 -28.34 -26.33 -9.70
N ASN A 90 -27.29 -25.76 -10.31
CA ASN A 90 -26.58 -26.39 -11.43
C ASN A 90 -25.29 -27.13 -11.03
N VAL A 91 -24.98 -27.25 -9.74
CA VAL A 91 -23.87 -28.07 -9.24
C VAL A 91 -24.43 -29.26 -8.47
N ILE A 92 -24.64 -30.34 -9.22
CA ILE A 92 -24.74 -31.77 -8.85
C ILE A 92 -25.17 -32.06 -7.41
N HIS A 93 -26.37 -32.65 -7.31
CA HIS A 93 -26.95 -33.30 -6.13
C HIS A 93 -25.91 -33.95 -5.20
N THR A 94 -25.61 -33.26 -4.11
CA THR A 94 -25.34 -33.90 -2.82
C THR A 94 -26.24 -33.23 -1.79
N THR A 95 -27.18 -34.00 -1.29
CA THR A 95 -28.06 -33.64 -0.18
C THR A 95 -27.22 -33.38 1.07
N GLY A 96 -26.95 -32.10 1.32
CA GLY A 96 -26.35 -31.62 2.56
C GLY A 96 -26.80 -30.18 2.79
N LEU A 97 -27.41 -29.94 3.94
CA LEU A 97 -27.69 -28.62 4.51
C LEU A 97 -26.33 -27.94 4.83
N GLY A 98 -25.53 -27.61 3.82
CA GLY A 98 -24.22 -26.99 3.99
C GLY A 98 -24.37 -25.47 4.09
N SER A 99 -24.23 -24.91 5.29
CA SER A 99 -24.09 -23.47 5.47
C SER A 99 -22.93 -22.95 4.59
N ARG A 100 -23.16 -21.89 3.80
CA ARG A 100 -22.10 -21.25 3.01
C ARG A 100 -21.00 -20.75 3.95
N ILE A 101 -19.80 -21.33 3.86
CA ILE A 101 -18.64 -20.94 4.67
C ILE A 101 -17.84 -19.88 3.92
N LEU A 102 -17.55 -18.75 4.56
CA LEU A 102 -16.71 -17.71 3.99
C LEU A 102 -15.24 -18.11 4.13
N THR A 103 -14.63 -18.58 3.03
CA THR A 103 -13.24 -19.08 3.02
C THR A 103 -12.24 -18.04 2.54
N THR A 104 -12.71 -17.02 1.83
CA THR A 104 -11.96 -15.89 1.27
C THR A 104 -12.77 -14.60 1.48
N PRO A 105 -12.15 -13.42 1.55
CA PRO A 105 -12.88 -12.15 1.56
C PRO A 105 -13.83 -12.04 0.36
N PRO A 106 -15.03 -11.43 0.52
CA PRO A 106 -15.98 -11.29 -0.59
C PRO A 106 -15.46 -10.32 -1.64
N ASP A 107 -15.56 -10.68 -2.93
CA ASP A 107 -15.17 -9.81 -4.05
C ASP A 107 -16.06 -8.55 -4.15
N ASP A 108 -17.34 -8.67 -3.79
CA ASP A 108 -18.27 -7.56 -3.62
C ASP A 108 -18.81 -7.55 -2.18
N PRO A 109 -18.26 -6.70 -1.30
CA PRO A 109 -18.71 -6.58 0.08
C PRO A 109 -19.99 -5.74 0.24
N GLY A 110 -20.64 -5.34 -0.86
CA GLY A 110 -21.88 -4.59 -0.86
C GLY A 110 -21.69 -3.06 -0.85
N PRO A 111 -22.78 -2.29 -0.76
CA PRO A 111 -22.74 -0.84 -0.78
C PRO A 111 -22.14 -0.26 0.52
N PRO A 112 -21.67 1.00 0.48
CA PRO A 112 -21.11 1.63 1.67
C PRO A 112 -22.19 2.00 2.69
N CYS A 113 -21.80 2.02 3.96
CA CYS A 113 -22.62 2.65 4.99
C CYS A 113 -22.70 4.15 4.74
N TRP A 114 -23.92 4.69 4.59
CA TRP A 114 -24.13 6.10 4.28
C TRP A 114 -23.54 7.05 5.34
N LEU A 115 -23.55 6.66 6.63
CA LEU A 115 -23.00 7.48 7.71
C LEU A 115 -21.47 7.58 7.61
N LEU A 116 -20.81 6.51 7.17
CA LEU A 116 -19.37 6.53 6.88
C LEU A 116 -19.05 7.43 5.70
N ILE A 117 -19.83 7.34 4.62
CA ILE A 117 -19.65 8.21 3.46
C ILE A 117 -19.81 9.68 3.84
N LYS A 118 -20.83 10.01 4.64
CA LYS A 118 -21.04 11.38 5.13
C LYS A 118 -19.88 11.91 5.97
N LEU A 119 -19.26 11.06 6.79
CA LEU A 119 -18.06 11.44 7.54
C LEU A 119 -16.86 11.67 6.60
N ILE A 120 -16.67 10.80 5.60
CA ILE A 120 -15.59 10.93 4.62
C ILE A 120 -15.76 12.20 3.79
N GLU A 121 -16.97 12.50 3.33
CA GLU A 121 -17.29 13.75 2.61
C GLU A 121 -16.97 14.97 3.48
N HIS A 122 -17.34 14.95 4.76
CA HIS A 122 -16.99 16.03 5.69
C HIS A 122 -15.47 16.19 5.88
N ILE A 123 -14.72 15.08 5.98
CA ILE A 123 -13.25 15.11 6.03
C ILE A 123 -12.68 15.77 4.76
N GLU A 124 -13.19 15.40 3.59
CA GLU A 124 -12.78 15.97 2.30
C GLU A 124 -13.07 17.47 2.22
N GLU A 125 -14.26 17.91 2.63
CA GLU A 125 -14.63 19.33 2.69
C GLU A 125 -13.76 20.15 3.65
N LEU A 126 -13.27 19.54 4.73
CA LEU A 126 -12.36 20.19 5.67
C LEU A 126 -10.95 20.30 5.13
N ILE A 127 -10.49 19.29 4.38
CA ILE A 127 -9.13 19.22 3.81
C ILE A 127 -9.00 20.00 2.49
N GLN A 128 -10.08 20.11 1.70
CA GLN A 128 -10.10 20.75 0.39
C GLN A 128 -9.40 22.13 0.32
N PRO A 129 -9.53 23.02 1.31
CA PRO A 129 -8.81 24.30 1.29
C PRO A 129 -7.28 24.14 1.23
N LEU A 130 -6.72 23.08 1.83
CA LEU A 130 -5.28 22.79 1.78
C LEU A 130 -4.80 22.31 0.41
N THR A 131 -5.70 21.83 -0.46
CA THR A 131 -5.34 21.35 -1.80
C THR A 131 -5.51 22.41 -2.89
N GLN A 132 -6.32 23.45 -2.64
CA GLN A 132 -6.68 24.46 -3.63
C GLN A 132 -6.07 25.84 -3.40
N SER A 133 -5.68 26.16 -2.16
CA SER A 133 -5.17 27.49 -1.83
C SER A 133 -3.68 27.61 -2.16
N ASP A 134 -3.24 28.79 -2.62
CA ASP A 134 -1.81 29.10 -2.70
C ASP A 134 -1.25 29.26 -1.28
N LEU A 135 -0.62 28.19 -0.78
CA LEU A 135 -0.07 28.10 0.58
C LEU A 135 1.37 28.63 0.67
N SER A 136 1.85 29.36 -0.35
CA SER A 136 3.23 29.86 -0.43
C SER A 136 3.52 31.08 0.47
N GLY A 137 2.49 31.82 0.91
CA GLY A 137 2.63 33.02 1.73
C GLY A 137 2.34 32.82 3.22
N ILE A 138 3.31 33.12 4.10
CA ILE A 138 3.11 33.14 5.56
C ILE A 138 2.41 34.45 5.95
N ASN A 139 1.09 34.51 5.83
CA ASN A 139 0.29 35.61 6.38
C ASN A 139 -0.67 35.07 7.45
N ASN A 140 -0.91 35.87 8.50
CA ASN A 140 -1.86 35.55 9.59
C ASN A 140 -3.28 35.23 9.08
N ASP A 141 -3.62 35.65 7.87
CA ASP A 141 -4.91 35.40 7.21
C ASP A 141 -5.13 33.92 6.85
N GLN A 142 -4.08 33.07 6.86
CA GLN A 142 -4.18 31.64 6.52
C GLN A 142 -4.40 30.73 7.74
N GLU A 143 -4.29 31.25 8.96
CA GLU A 143 -4.56 30.48 10.20
C GLU A 143 -5.91 29.73 10.20
N PRO A 144 -7.05 30.30 9.76
CA PRO A 144 -8.31 29.57 9.71
C PRO A 144 -8.32 28.42 8.70
N ILE A 145 -7.58 28.55 7.59
CA ILE A 145 -7.44 27.50 6.56
C ILE A 145 -6.68 26.31 7.17
N PHE A 146 -5.55 26.58 7.83
CA PHE A 146 -4.79 25.54 8.51
C PHE A 146 -5.57 24.87 9.63
N LYS A 147 -6.28 25.63 10.48
CA LYS A 147 -7.14 25.05 11.54
C LYS A 147 -8.21 24.15 10.95
N ARG A 148 -8.89 24.57 9.88
CA ARG A 148 -9.92 23.77 9.21
C ARG A 148 -9.34 22.47 8.64
N GLY A 149 -8.23 22.56 7.90
CA GLY A 149 -7.55 21.39 7.33
C GLY A 149 -7.01 20.43 8.39
N LEU A 150 -6.41 20.97 9.47
CA LEU A 150 -5.95 20.18 10.62
C LEU A 150 -7.09 19.44 11.30
N LEU A 151 -8.26 20.05 11.44
CA LEU A 151 -9.43 19.37 11.97
C LEU A 151 -9.81 18.16 11.11
N GLY A 152 -9.84 18.33 9.78
CA GLY A 152 -10.08 17.23 8.84
C GLY A 152 -9.06 16.09 9.01
N LEU A 153 -7.78 16.43 9.17
CA LEU A 153 -6.72 15.46 9.41
C LEU A 153 -6.82 14.77 10.78
N PHE A 154 -7.25 15.45 11.84
CA PHE A 154 -7.50 14.82 13.14
C PHE A 154 -8.66 13.83 13.08
N ILE A 155 -9.76 14.19 12.41
CA ILE A 155 -10.91 13.31 12.20
C ILE A 155 -10.47 12.09 11.37
N LEU A 156 -9.68 12.30 10.32
CA LEU A 156 -9.12 11.22 9.51
C LEU A 156 -8.23 10.27 10.31
N SER A 157 -7.30 10.79 11.12
CA SER A 157 -6.47 9.96 11.99
C SER A 157 -7.34 9.14 12.95
N ALA A 158 -8.35 9.76 13.58
CA ALA A 158 -9.26 9.05 14.48
C ALA A 158 -10.06 7.96 13.76
N LEU A 159 -10.51 8.21 12.53
CA LEU A 159 -11.22 7.20 11.72
C LEU A 159 -10.31 6.03 11.35
N LEU A 160 -9.09 6.32 10.89
CA LEU A 160 -8.12 5.28 10.52
C LEU A 160 -7.71 4.45 11.75
N ASP A 161 -7.46 5.10 12.89
CA ASP A 161 -7.18 4.43 14.16
C ASP A 161 -8.31 3.45 14.49
N GLU A 162 -9.55 3.93 14.55
CA GLU A 162 -10.72 3.11 14.91
C GLU A 162 -10.90 1.93 13.95
N PHE A 163 -10.74 2.09 12.64
CA PHE A 163 -10.89 0.97 11.69
C PHE A 163 -9.68 0.02 11.64
N SER A 164 -8.51 0.43 12.13
CA SER A 164 -7.28 -0.39 12.12
C SER A 164 -7.27 -1.50 13.20
N TYR A 165 -7.94 -1.29 14.34
CA TYR A 165 -8.00 -2.27 15.43
C TYR A 165 -8.81 -3.52 15.01
N SER A 166 -8.10 -4.65 14.87
CA SER A 166 -8.60 -5.94 14.35
C SER A 166 -9.22 -6.86 15.41
N GLU A 167 -9.09 -6.53 16.70
CA GLU A 167 -9.62 -7.33 17.83
C GLU A 167 -11.12 -7.11 18.11
N ASP A 168 -11.81 -6.33 17.27
CA ASP A 168 -13.12 -5.75 17.60
C ASP A 168 -14.34 -6.62 17.31
N SER A 169 -14.22 -7.81 16.72
CA SER A 169 -15.41 -8.65 16.45
C SER A 169 -16.15 -9.04 17.74
N ALA A 170 -15.39 -9.37 18.80
CA ALA A 170 -15.93 -9.67 20.12
C ALA A 170 -16.46 -8.41 20.83
N GLN A 171 -15.79 -7.26 20.68
CA GLN A 171 -16.22 -6.00 21.30
C GLN A 171 -17.52 -5.46 20.69
N LEU A 172 -17.70 -5.63 19.38
CA LEU A 172 -18.88 -5.21 18.65
C LEU A 172 -20.04 -6.22 18.72
N ASN A 173 -19.83 -7.38 19.35
CA ASN A 173 -20.77 -8.50 19.41
C ASN A 173 -21.32 -8.89 18.02
N MET A 174 -20.45 -8.87 16.99
CA MET A 174 -20.86 -9.10 15.60
C MET A 174 -20.37 -10.47 15.08
N PRO A 175 -21.13 -11.13 14.18
CA PRO A 175 -20.66 -12.35 13.52
C PRO A 175 -19.37 -12.11 12.74
N LEU A 176 -18.52 -13.12 12.71
CA LEU A 176 -17.21 -13.06 12.04
C LEU A 176 -17.33 -12.71 10.56
N GLU A 177 -18.31 -13.26 9.84
CA GLU A 177 -18.51 -12.94 8.42
C GLU A 177 -18.85 -11.45 8.26
N ALA A 178 -19.72 -10.90 9.10
CA ALA A 178 -20.03 -9.48 9.06
C ALA A 178 -18.78 -8.61 9.30
N HIS A 179 -17.86 -9.06 10.16
CA HIS A 179 -16.59 -8.38 10.39
C HIS A 179 -15.70 -8.42 9.14
N VAL A 180 -15.64 -9.56 8.44
CA VAL A 180 -14.91 -9.69 7.17
C VAL A 180 -15.54 -8.78 6.10
N PHE A 181 -16.87 -8.75 5.97
CA PHE A 181 -17.56 -7.86 5.03
C PHE A 181 -17.28 -6.38 5.32
N LEU A 182 -17.32 -5.97 6.60
CA LEU A 182 -16.97 -4.61 7.03
C LEU A 182 -15.54 -4.24 6.61
N ARG A 183 -14.57 -5.11 6.91
CA ARG A 183 -13.16 -4.85 6.61
C ARG A 183 -12.87 -4.86 5.12
N ALA A 184 -13.43 -5.82 4.38
CA ALA A 184 -13.30 -5.90 2.92
C ALA A 184 -13.87 -4.63 2.26
N ARG A 185 -15.06 -4.18 2.69
CA ARG A 185 -15.65 -2.93 2.20
C ARG A 185 -14.73 -1.74 2.43
N PHE A 186 -14.33 -1.53 3.69
CA PHE A 186 -13.52 -0.38 4.05
C PHE A 186 -12.17 -0.38 3.33
N GLN A 187 -11.44 -1.50 3.33
CA GLN A 187 -10.08 -1.57 2.78
C GLN A 187 -10.05 -1.42 1.24
N ASP A 188 -11.06 -1.92 0.52
CA ASP A 188 -11.06 -1.98 -0.95
C ASP A 188 -11.75 -0.78 -1.61
N TYR A 189 -12.46 0.04 -0.83
CA TYR A 189 -13.19 1.21 -1.35
C TYR A 189 -12.87 2.49 -0.59
N GLU A 190 -13.30 2.59 0.67
CA GLU A 190 -13.18 3.84 1.43
C GLU A 190 -11.74 4.19 1.76
N LEU A 191 -10.92 3.20 2.12
CA LEU A 191 -9.49 3.37 2.40
C LEU A 191 -8.73 3.79 1.13
N VAL A 192 -9.10 3.25 -0.04
CA VAL A 192 -8.52 3.64 -1.34
C VAL A 192 -8.83 5.11 -1.64
N ARG A 193 -10.09 5.53 -1.45
CA ARG A 193 -10.52 6.94 -1.63
C ARG A 193 -9.73 7.87 -0.71
N LEU A 194 -9.63 7.53 0.57
CA LEU A 194 -8.87 8.31 1.55
C LEU A 194 -7.38 8.38 1.20
N PHE A 195 -6.79 7.26 0.77
CA PHE A 195 -5.39 7.21 0.35
C PHE A 195 -5.14 8.12 -0.86
N LYS A 196 -5.99 8.05 -1.90
CA LYS A 196 -5.89 8.91 -3.09
C LYS A 196 -5.92 10.40 -2.74
N ASN A 197 -6.80 10.80 -1.84
CA ASN A 197 -6.89 12.18 -1.37
C ASN A 197 -5.63 12.61 -0.60
N LEU A 198 -5.10 11.72 0.25
CA LEU A 198 -3.84 11.97 0.97
C LEU A 198 -2.64 12.08 0.03
N LEU A 199 -2.56 11.27 -1.01
CA LEU A 199 -1.51 11.38 -2.04
C LEU A 199 -1.61 12.73 -2.76
N CYS A 200 -2.82 13.15 -3.13
CA CYS A 200 -3.06 14.46 -3.75
C CYS A 200 -2.60 15.59 -2.82
N LEU A 201 -3.00 15.55 -1.55
CA LEU A 201 -2.57 16.52 -0.55
C LEU A 201 -1.05 16.52 -0.37
N ALA A 202 -0.41 15.37 -0.20
CA ALA A 202 1.04 15.27 -0.04
C ALA A 202 1.79 15.85 -1.26
N ASN A 203 1.29 15.60 -2.47
CA ASN A 203 1.85 16.21 -3.68
C ASN A 203 1.72 17.73 -3.67
N GLN A 204 0.57 18.28 -3.27
CA GLN A 204 0.38 19.73 -3.14
C GLN A 204 1.32 20.32 -2.09
N LEU A 205 1.48 19.68 -0.93
CA LEU A 205 2.41 20.14 0.11
C LEU A 205 3.84 20.21 -0.41
N LEU A 206 4.28 19.21 -1.19
CA LEU A 206 5.60 19.26 -1.82
C LEU A 206 5.69 20.38 -2.85
N VAL A 207 4.67 20.61 -3.69
CA VAL A 207 4.69 21.73 -4.65
C VAL A 207 4.85 23.08 -3.95
N TYR A 208 4.14 23.31 -2.84
CA TYR A 208 4.16 24.60 -2.15
C TYR A 208 5.36 24.79 -1.22
N TRP A 209 5.82 23.73 -0.55
CA TRP A 209 6.76 23.86 0.58
C TRP A 209 8.11 23.15 0.38
N SER A 210 8.32 22.41 -0.72
CA SER A 210 9.61 21.73 -0.94
C SER A 210 10.80 22.66 -1.14
N SER A 211 10.55 23.94 -1.49
CA SER A 211 11.60 24.97 -1.57
C SER A 211 12.08 25.45 -0.20
N LEU A 212 11.34 25.15 0.86
CA LEU A 212 11.66 25.48 2.24
C LEU A 212 12.27 24.26 2.93
N ASP A 213 13.29 24.51 3.75
CA ASP A 213 13.76 23.50 4.69
C ASP A 213 12.64 23.12 5.65
N CYS A 214 12.48 21.83 5.94
CA CYS A 214 11.41 21.33 6.80
C CYS A 214 11.44 21.96 8.21
N SER A 215 12.63 22.37 8.69
CA SER A 215 12.83 23.07 9.97
C SER A 215 12.34 24.52 9.96
N ALA A 216 12.17 25.14 8.79
CA ALA A 216 11.70 26.51 8.64
C ALA A 216 10.17 26.65 8.58
N LEU A 217 9.45 25.52 8.60
CA LEU A 217 7.99 25.51 8.61
C LEU A 217 7.43 26.12 9.90
N SER A 218 6.33 26.86 9.77
CA SER A 218 5.55 27.30 10.94
C SER A 218 4.95 26.10 11.69
N GLN A 219 4.62 26.28 12.97
CA GLN A 219 4.03 25.22 13.79
C GLN A 219 2.78 24.58 13.15
N GLY A 220 1.92 25.38 12.52
CA GLY A 220 0.72 24.88 11.83
C GLY A 220 1.06 24.03 10.61
N GLN A 221 2.02 24.46 9.79
CA GLN A 221 2.50 23.72 8.63
C GLN A 221 3.17 22.41 9.05
N SER A 222 4.04 22.44 10.07
CA SER A 222 4.70 21.25 10.60
C SER A 222 3.68 20.23 11.11
N GLU A 223 2.62 20.66 11.82
CA GLU A 223 1.57 19.75 12.28
C GLU A 223 0.79 19.14 11.09
N VAL A 224 0.50 19.92 10.03
CA VAL A 224 -0.14 19.38 8.81
C VAL A 224 0.74 18.30 8.18
N VAL A 225 2.03 18.58 7.98
CA VAL A 225 2.99 17.63 7.41
C VAL A 225 3.06 16.35 8.26
N PHE A 226 3.18 16.51 9.58
CA PHE A 226 3.22 15.40 10.52
C PHE A 226 1.96 14.53 10.41
N ARG A 227 0.78 15.14 10.33
CA ARG A 227 -0.49 14.40 10.23
C ARG A 227 -0.66 13.69 8.90
N VAL A 228 -0.32 14.34 7.79
CA VAL A 228 -0.37 13.72 6.46
C VAL A 228 0.55 12.50 6.40
N ILE A 229 1.81 12.64 6.85
CA ILE A 229 2.77 11.53 6.89
C ILE A 229 2.29 10.40 7.82
N SER A 230 1.75 10.75 8.99
CA SER A 230 1.21 9.75 9.93
C SER A 230 0.05 8.97 9.32
N CYS A 231 -0.88 9.64 8.62
CA CYS A 231 -1.98 8.94 7.93
C CYS A 231 -1.47 8.06 6.78
N LEU A 232 -0.49 8.50 5.99
CA LEU A 232 0.13 7.67 4.96
C LEU A 232 0.82 6.43 5.55
N ASP A 233 1.52 6.60 6.67
CA ASP A 233 2.15 5.50 7.41
C ASP A 233 1.12 4.50 7.95
N MET A 234 0.01 4.98 8.52
CA MET A 234 -1.10 4.12 8.96
C MET A 234 -1.73 3.31 7.83
N ILE A 235 -1.94 3.93 6.66
CA ILE A 235 -2.57 3.25 5.51
C ILE A 235 -1.59 2.23 4.90
N THR A 236 -0.32 2.57 4.76
CA THR A 236 0.68 1.60 4.25
C THR A 236 0.96 0.48 5.25
N GLY A 237 0.80 0.74 6.55
CA GLY A 237 0.88 -0.24 7.64
C GLY A 237 -0.43 -0.99 7.94
N TRP A 238 -1.45 -0.88 7.09
CA TRP A 238 -2.74 -1.50 7.32
C TRP A 238 -2.65 -3.03 7.40
N ASP A 239 -3.31 -3.66 8.39
CA ASP A 239 -3.38 -5.13 8.52
C ASP A 239 -4.43 -5.71 7.57
N PHE A 240 -4.11 -5.86 6.29
CA PHE A 240 -5.07 -6.34 5.27
C PHE A 240 -5.66 -7.72 5.60
N LEU A 241 -6.91 -7.94 5.17
CA LEU A 241 -7.51 -9.27 5.23
C LEU A 241 -6.66 -10.29 4.45
N PRO A 242 -6.40 -11.47 5.01
CA PRO A 242 -5.65 -12.51 4.31
C PRO A 242 -6.51 -13.14 3.21
N ARG A 243 -5.83 -13.78 2.23
CA ARG A 243 -6.50 -14.52 1.14
C ARG A 243 -7.42 -15.60 1.65
N GLU A 244 -6.90 -16.41 2.58
CA GLU A 244 -7.54 -17.60 3.11
C GLU A 244 -7.92 -17.33 4.56
N LEU A 245 -9.21 -17.27 4.81
CA LEU A 245 -9.75 -17.03 6.15
C LEU A 245 -9.65 -18.29 7.03
N ILE A 246 -9.70 -19.49 6.44
CA ILE A 246 -9.63 -20.75 7.19
C ILE A 246 -8.34 -20.87 8.02
N ARG A 247 -7.19 -20.45 7.46
CA ARG A 247 -5.90 -20.42 8.19
C ARG A 247 -5.82 -19.27 9.19
N PHE A 248 -6.40 -18.12 8.85
CA PHE A 248 -6.51 -16.96 9.74
C PHE A 248 -7.21 -17.31 11.06
N HIS A 249 -8.21 -18.19 11.03
CA HIS A 249 -8.96 -18.59 12.23
C HIS A 249 -8.21 -19.58 13.12
N ALA A 250 -7.33 -20.43 12.57
CA ALA A 250 -6.55 -21.39 13.35
C ALA A 250 -5.25 -20.80 13.94
N SER A 251 -4.76 -19.68 13.39
CA SER A 251 -3.45 -19.10 13.73
C SER A 251 -3.47 -17.77 14.49
N GLN A 252 -4.65 -17.29 14.94
CA GLN A 252 -4.74 -16.02 15.71
C GLN A 252 -3.81 -15.98 16.95
N LEU A 253 -3.36 -17.13 17.45
CA LEU A 253 -2.42 -17.23 18.57
C LEU A 253 -0.93 -17.03 18.21
N ARG A 254 -0.55 -16.97 16.92
CA ARG A 254 0.87 -16.92 16.47
C ARG A 254 1.05 -16.13 15.17
N ARG A 255 0.63 -14.86 15.15
CA ARG A 255 1.07 -13.97 14.07
C ARG A 255 2.44 -13.41 14.43
N SER A 256 3.46 -13.81 13.67
CA SER A 256 4.72 -13.05 13.61
C SER A 256 4.50 -11.79 12.78
N ASP A 257 5.18 -10.69 13.11
CA ASP A 257 5.14 -9.40 12.38
C ASP A 257 5.34 -9.54 10.84
N GLN A 258 5.87 -10.66 10.37
CA GLN A 258 6.06 -11.00 8.96
C GLN A 258 4.78 -11.18 8.13
N GLU A 259 3.59 -11.28 8.75
CA GLU A 259 2.29 -11.48 8.06
C GLU A 259 1.48 -10.20 7.81
N ALA A 260 1.78 -9.09 8.49
CA ALA A 260 1.13 -7.79 8.27
C ALA A 260 1.76 -7.07 7.07
N ARG A 261 1.54 -7.59 5.87
CA ARG A 261 2.06 -6.99 4.63
C ARG A 261 1.04 -6.03 4.03
N PHE A 262 1.55 -4.94 3.47
CA PHE A 262 0.76 -4.08 2.59
C PHE A 262 0.28 -4.92 1.40
N ARG A 263 -1.04 -5.15 1.31
CA ARG A 263 -1.62 -6.17 0.43
C ARG A 263 -2.82 -5.61 -0.36
N PRO A 264 -2.58 -4.62 -1.23
CA PRO A 264 -3.66 -3.97 -1.96
C PRO A 264 -4.32 -4.94 -2.96
N SER A 265 -5.65 -4.89 -3.06
CA SER A 265 -6.47 -5.62 -4.04
C SER A 265 -6.46 -4.93 -5.41
N ASP A 266 -7.11 -5.54 -6.40
CA ASP A 266 -7.32 -4.95 -7.73
C ASP A 266 -7.95 -3.54 -7.67
N LYS A 267 -8.76 -3.23 -6.65
CA LYS A 267 -9.38 -1.91 -6.47
C LYS A 267 -8.39 -0.78 -6.23
N TRP A 268 -7.16 -1.10 -5.84
CA TRP A 268 -6.09 -0.14 -5.64
C TRP A 268 -5.31 0.19 -6.92
N SER A 269 -5.69 -0.37 -8.08
CA SER A 269 -4.98 -0.20 -9.37
C SER A 269 -4.65 1.25 -9.71
N ASP A 270 -5.55 2.18 -9.40
CA ASP A 270 -5.41 3.61 -9.71
C ASP A 270 -4.29 4.30 -8.93
N THR A 271 -3.81 3.70 -7.84
CA THR A 271 -2.78 4.27 -6.96
C THR A 271 -1.55 3.38 -6.84
N MET A 272 -1.75 2.05 -6.77
CA MET A 272 -0.70 1.04 -6.54
C MET A 272 -0.59 0.01 -7.66
N GLY A 273 -1.36 0.14 -8.74
CA GLY A 273 -1.21 -0.70 -9.94
C GLY A 273 0.03 -0.33 -10.75
N THR A 274 0.40 -1.17 -11.72
CA THR A 274 1.64 -1.04 -12.50
C THR A 274 1.86 0.35 -13.13
N ASP A 275 0.79 1.02 -13.59
CA ASP A 275 0.90 2.33 -14.23
C ASP A 275 0.89 3.51 -13.24
N ALA A 276 0.33 3.32 -12.04
CA ALA A 276 0.20 4.37 -11.03
C ALA A 276 1.32 4.33 -9.98
N PHE A 277 1.78 3.12 -9.64
CA PHE A 277 2.81 2.86 -8.65
C PHE A 277 4.10 3.69 -8.84
N PRO A 278 4.63 3.90 -10.06
CA PRO A 278 5.84 4.71 -10.26
C PRO A 278 5.69 6.14 -9.76
N ARG A 279 4.51 6.76 -9.99
CA ARG A 279 4.21 8.12 -9.52
C ARG A 279 4.05 8.16 -8.01
N THR A 280 3.38 7.15 -7.44
CA THR A 280 3.24 7.01 -6.00
C THR A 280 4.60 6.83 -5.33
N LEU A 281 5.45 5.95 -5.85
CA LEU A 281 6.80 5.71 -5.34
C LEU A 281 7.65 6.99 -5.39
N LEU A 282 7.65 7.70 -6.53
CA LEU A 282 8.35 8.97 -6.68
C LEU A 282 7.89 10.00 -5.64
N LEU A 283 6.58 10.09 -5.39
CA LEU A 283 6.02 11.00 -4.39
C LEU A 283 6.57 10.69 -3.00
N PHE A 284 6.62 9.42 -2.59
CA PHE A 284 7.18 9.03 -1.29
C PHE A 284 8.70 9.27 -1.20
N ILE A 285 9.46 9.06 -2.28
CA ILE A 285 10.91 9.37 -2.31
C ILE A 285 11.14 10.87 -2.15
N LYS A 286 10.38 11.71 -2.86
CA LYS A 286 10.46 13.18 -2.72
C LYS A 286 10.06 13.61 -1.31
N LEU A 287 8.98 13.04 -0.78
CA LEU A 287 8.49 13.33 0.56
C LEU A 287 9.54 12.99 1.62
N HIS A 288 10.12 11.79 1.57
CA HIS A 288 11.18 11.37 2.45
C HIS A 288 12.41 12.30 2.33
N THR A 289 12.86 12.58 1.10
CA THR A 289 14.03 13.43 0.86
C THR A 289 13.85 14.83 1.43
N TRP A 290 12.63 15.37 1.40
CA TRP A 290 12.32 16.67 1.98
C TRP A 290 12.28 16.66 3.51
N VAL A 291 11.71 15.61 4.13
CA VAL A 291 11.51 15.56 5.59
C VAL A 291 12.62 14.84 6.36
N ARG A 292 13.61 14.29 5.67
CA ARG A 292 14.67 13.44 6.26
C ARG A 292 15.49 14.10 7.37
N GLY A 293 15.50 15.43 7.45
CA GLY A 293 16.13 16.16 8.56
C GLY A 293 15.43 15.94 9.92
N SER A 294 14.22 15.39 9.94
CA SER A 294 13.50 14.98 11.14
C SER A 294 13.48 13.47 11.24
N ASP A 295 14.19 12.89 12.21
CA ASP A 295 14.23 11.43 12.45
C ASP A 295 12.83 10.81 12.52
N LEU A 296 11.87 11.51 13.13
CA LEU A 296 10.49 11.03 13.28
C LEU A 296 9.74 10.94 11.94
N LEU A 297 9.83 11.99 11.11
CA LEU A 297 9.14 12.03 9.81
C LEU A 297 9.88 11.20 8.76
N GLY A 298 11.21 11.28 8.79
CA GLY A 298 12.12 10.50 7.97
C GLY A 298 11.93 9.01 8.17
N ALA A 299 11.89 8.54 9.43
CA ALA A 299 11.65 7.13 9.74
C ALA A 299 10.29 6.66 9.20
N ARG A 300 9.20 7.40 9.42
CA ARG A 300 7.86 7.03 8.94
C ARG A 300 7.78 6.93 7.43
N THR A 301 8.28 7.94 6.72
CA THR A 301 8.28 7.95 5.25
C THR A 301 9.14 6.83 4.67
N LEU A 302 10.27 6.53 5.30
CA LEU A 302 11.13 5.42 4.90
C LEU A 302 10.50 4.05 5.20
N SER A 303 9.78 3.90 6.33
CA SER A 303 8.99 2.71 6.62
C SER A 303 7.89 2.47 5.57
N CYS A 304 7.25 3.51 5.05
CA CYS A 304 6.32 3.37 3.91
C CYS A 304 7.00 2.75 2.68
N LEU A 305 8.22 3.22 2.34
CA LEU A 305 9.01 2.67 1.24
C LEU A 305 9.40 1.21 1.47
N VAL A 306 9.78 0.85 2.71
CA VAL A 306 10.02 -0.55 3.10
C VAL A 306 8.77 -1.40 2.87
N ARG A 307 7.58 -0.91 3.23
CA ARG A 307 6.32 -1.66 3.01
C ARG A 307 6.00 -1.86 1.54
N PHE A 308 6.37 -0.92 0.65
CA PHE A 308 6.24 -1.12 -0.79
C PHE A 308 7.13 -2.25 -1.32
N SER A 309 8.30 -2.46 -0.72
CA SER A 309 9.18 -3.61 -1.05
C SER A 309 8.59 -4.96 -0.64
N LEU A 310 7.73 -4.95 0.38
CA LEU A 310 7.02 -6.12 0.92
C LEU A 310 5.64 -6.32 0.31
N MET A 311 5.26 -5.49 -0.68
CA MET A 311 3.92 -5.51 -1.25
C MET A 311 3.58 -6.89 -1.80
N SER A 312 2.36 -7.34 -1.49
CA SER A 312 1.84 -8.65 -1.90
C SER A 312 0.37 -8.53 -2.29
N GLY A 313 -0.27 -9.65 -2.66
CA GLY A 313 -1.71 -9.67 -2.97
C GLY A 313 -2.04 -9.65 -4.46
N PRO A 314 -3.34 -9.49 -4.80
CA PRO A 314 -3.84 -9.66 -6.17
C PRO A 314 -3.24 -8.71 -7.20
N LEU A 315 -2.81 -7.50 -6.82
CA LEU A 315 -2.16 -6.57 -7.75
C LEU A 315 -0.77 -7.04 -8.20
N ILE A 316 0.00 -7.65 -7.29
CA ILE A 316 1.33 -8.18 -7.59
C ILE A 316 1.25 -9.58 -8.19
N TYR A 317 0.34 -10.39 -7.65
CA TYR A 317 0.10 -11.78 -8.03
C TYR A 317 -1.35 -11.91 -8.49
N PRO A 318 -1.66 -11.50 -9.74
CA PRO A 318 -2.97 -11.74 -10.32
C PRO A 318 -3.26 -13.24 -10.30
N ILE A 319 -4.51 -13.60 -10.05
CA ILE A 319 -4.93 -15.00 -9.99
C ILE A 319 -4.87 -15.55 -11.41
N SER A 320 -3.77 -16.21 -11.77
CA SER A 320 -3.81 -17.22 -12.82
C SER A 320 -4.79 -18.28 -12.35
N SER A 321 -5.78 -18.59 -13.17
CA SER A 321 -6.85 -19.58 -12.97
C SER A 321 -6.32 -20.97 -12.58
N LEU A 322 -5.96 -21.13 -11.30
CA LEU A 322 -5.51 -22.38 -10.68
C LEU A 322 -6.47 -22.85 -9.57
N THR A 323 -7.55 -22.11 -9.32
CA THR A 323 -8.67 -22.57 -8.48
C THR A 323 -9.55 -23.63 -9.17
N CYS A 324 -9.23 -24.05 -10.40
CA CYS A 324 -9.92 -25.17 -11.07
C CYS A 324 -9.26 -26.54 -10.83
N ILE A 325 -8.13 -26.63 -10.13
CA ILE A 325 -7.45 -27.91 -9.85
C ILE A 325 -7.40 -28.14 -8.34
N ASN A 326 -8.57 -28.26 -7.72
CA ASN A 326 -8.66 -29.04 -6.50
C ASN A 326 -10.04 -29.66 -6.39
N ASN A 327 -10.31 -30.63 -7.26
CA ASN A 327 -11.20 -31.74 -7.01
C ASN A 327 -10.86 -32.85 -8.01
N ASN A 328 -10.16 -33.85 -7.47
CA ASN A 328 -9.99 -35.23 -7.94
C ASN A 328 -8.53 -35.66 -8.09
N SER A 329 -8.19 -36.58 -7.19
CA SER A 329 -7.12 -37.55 -7.27
C SER A 329 -6.77 -38.03 -8.68
N SER A 330 -5.51 -37.88 -9.07
CA SER A 330 -4.70 -38.98 -9.62
C SER A 330 -3.24 -38.55 -9.78
N TYR A 331 -2.36 -39.38 -9.23
CA TYR A 331 -0.97 -39.44 -9.61
C TYR A 331 -0.86 -39.85 -11.10
N HIS A 332 0.22 -39.39 -11.76
CA HIS A 332 0.63 -39.69 -13.15
C HIS A 332 -0.16 -39.03 -14.29
N ASN A 333 0.35 -37.93 -14.85
CA ASN A 333 1.18 -37.98 -16.07
C ASN A 333 1.64 -36.58 -16.45
N GLY A 334 2.91 -36.47 -16.85
CA GLY A 334 3.45 -35.26 -17.47
C GLY A 334 2.80 -35.04 -18.83
N ILE A 335 2.01 -33.98 -18.95
CA ILE A 335 1.75 -33.29 -20.21
C ILE A 335 1.78 -31.80 -19.87
N SER A 336 2.80 -31.14 -20.39
CA SER A 336 2.96 -29.70 -20.49
C SER A 336 1.70 -29.08 -21.11
N SER A 337 0.85 -28.47 -20.30
CA SER A 337 -0.26 -27.64 -20.80
C SER A 337 0.29 -26.25 -21.12
N SER A 338 0.87 -26.12 -22.31
CA SER A 338 1.24 -24.87 -22.95
C SER A 338 -0.02 -24.12 -23.39
N ASN A 339 -0.69 -23.45 -22.46
CA ASN A 339 -1.59 -22.35 -22.80
C ASN A 339 -0.88 -21.06 -22.41
N TYR A 340 0.05 -20.64 -23.28
CA TYR A 340 0.62 -19.30 -23.26
C TYR A 340 -0.54 -18.33 -23.51
N ASN A 341 -1.04 -17.70 -22.44
CA ASN A 341 -1.96 -16.57 -22.60
C ASN A 341 -1.20 -15.43 -23.30
N GLU A 342 -1.68 -15.05 -24.49
CA GLU A 342 -1.13 -14.02 -25.39
C GLU A 342 -0.96 -12.63 -24.72
N ASN A 343 -1.49 -12.43 -23.51
CA ASN A 343 -1.35 -11.21 -22.72
C ASN A 343 -0.12 -11.18 -21.79
N GLN A 344 0.75 -12.18 -21.80
CA GLN A 344 2.01 -12.22 -21.03
C GLN A 344 3.20 -11.58 -21.78
N SER A 345 2.95 -10.71 -22.75
CA SER A 345 3.98 -10.13 -23.64
C SER A 345 4.92 -9.15 -22.94
N LEU A 346 4.58 -8.68 -21.74
CA LEU A 346 5.43 -7.83 -20.90
C LEU A 346 5.45 -8.45 -19.49
N GLY A 347 6.62 -8.52 -18.84
CA GLY A 347 6.87 -9.29 -17.61
C GLY A 347 5.78 -9.20 -16.53
N SER A 348 5.72 -10.22 -15.66
CA SER A 348 4.66 -10.31 -14.63
C SER A 348 4.53 -9.00 -13.84
N PRO A 349 3.32 -8.61 -13.38
CA PRO A 349 3.16 -7.41 -12.54
C PRO A 349 4.12 -7.39 -11.34
N SER A 350 4.43 -8.56 -10.80
CA SER A 350 5.42 -8.73 -9.74
C SER A 350 6.86 -8.40 -10.16
N THR A 351 7.25 -8.77 -11.38
CA THR A 351 8.56 -8.42 -11.96
C THR A 351 8.64 -6.91 -12.18
N MET A 352 7.61 -6.33 -12.80
CA MET A 352 7.60 -4.89 -13.09
C MET A 352 7.64 -4.04 -11.82
N HIS A 353 6.81 -4.37 -10.82
CA HIS A 353 6.83 -3.73 -9.51
C HIS A 353 8.23 -3.73 -8.89
N TYR A 354 8.90 -4.88 -8.94
CA TYR A 354 10.22 -5.06 -8.37
C TYR A 354 11.31 -4.30 -9.13
N LEU A 355 11.28 -4.30 -10.48
CA LEU A 355 12.20 -3.51 -11.30
C LEU A 355 12.03 -2.00 -11.07
N ILE A 356 10.79 -1.51 -10.95
CA ILE A 356 10.49 -0.11 -10.66
C ILE A 356 11.10 0.29 -9.31
N LEU A 357 10.93 -0.55 -8.28
CA LEU A 357 11.51 -0.31 -6.95
C LEU A 357 13.03 -0.20 -6.99
N ILE A 358 13.71 -1.16 -7.63
CA ILE A 358 15.17 -1.15 -7.72
C ILE A 358 15.66 0.06 -8.51
N GLU A 359 15.07 0.34 -9.66
CA GLU A 359 15.56 1.45 -10.49
C GLU A 359 15.41 2.79 -9.78
N ASN A 360 14.28 3.02 -9.10
CA ASN A 360 14.11 4.22 -8.29
C ASN A 360 15.09 4.28 -7.11
N LEU A 361 15.41 3.15 -6.48
CA LEU A 361 16.44 3.08 -5.44
C LEU A 361 17.83 3.41 -6.00
N ASN A 362 18.17 2.86 -7.18
CA ASN A 362 19.43 3.13 -7.86
C ASN A 362 19.57 4.61 -8.22
N CYS A 363 18.50 5.25 -8.70
CA CYS A 363 18.50 6.70 -8.96
C CYS A 363 18.57 7.52 -7.68
N TRP A 364 17.88 7.09 -6.63
CA TRP A 364 17.81 7.82 -5.37
C TRP A 364 19.11 7.78 -4.56
N LEU A 365 19.78 6.63 -4.49
CA LEU A 365 20.99 6.43 -3.67
C LEU A 365 22.29 6.25 -4.49
N GLY A 366 22.20 6.26 -5.82
CA GLY A 366 23.34 6.12 -6.70
C GLY A 366 24.19 7.39 -6.79
N LYS A 367 25.51 7.21 -6.95
CA LYS A 367 26.37 8.28 -7.47
C LYS A 367 25.98 8.50 -8.93
N GLU A 368 25.88 9.75 -9.38
CA GLU A 368 26.04 10.06 -10.80
C GLU A 368 27.38 9.43 -11.21
N ILE A 369 27.33 8.29 -11.89
CA ILE A 369 28.53 7.72 -12.47
C ILE A 369 28.97 8.78 -13.50
N PRO A 370 30.17 9.38 -13.36
CA PRO A 370 30.66 10.30 -14.37
C PRO A 370 30.61 9.59 -15.72
N MET A 371 29.99 10.23 -16.70
CA MET A 371 29.88 9.82 -18.09
C MET A 371 31.28 9.72 -18.76
N GLU A 372 32.14 8.80 -18.32
CA GLU A 372 33.51 8.67 -18.83
C GLU A 372 33.88 7.24 -19.27
N ASN A 373 32.98 6.26 -19.15
CA ASN A 373 33.25 4.91 -19.66
C ASN A 373 32.58 4.66 -21.03
N PRO A 374 33.36 4.49 -22.13
CA PRO A 374 32.84 4.30 -23.48
C PRO A 374 32.18 2.92 -23.74
N ILE A 375 32.05 2.07 -22.71
CA ILE A 375 31.42 0.73 -22.81
C ILE A 375 30.03 0.70 -22.16
N GLN A 376 29.62 1.75 -21.44
CA GLN A 376 28.25 1.84 -20.93
C GLN A 376 27.32 2.37 -22.01
N LEU A 377 26.66 1.46 -22.74
CA LEU A 377 25.41 1.75 -23.44
C LEU A 377 24.48 2.45 -22.44
N SER A 378 24.31 3.78 -22.59
CA SER A 378 23.38 4.52 -21.76
C SER A 378 21.97 3.95 -21.95
N PHE A 379 21.14 3.99 -20.92
CA PHE A 379 19.72 3.60 -21.03
C PHE A 379 19.05 4.36 -22.18
N GLU A 380 19.40 5.64 -22.37
CA GLU A 380 19.01 6.47 -23.52
C GLU A 380 19.47 5.87 -24.86
N SER A 381 20.72 5.39 -24.99
CA SER A 381 21.21 4.72 -26.21
C SER A 381 20.56 3.37 -26.50
N LEU A 382 20.16 2.60 -25.48
CA LEU A 382 19.47 1.31 -25.65
C LEU A 382 17.97 1.50 -25.95
N THR A 383 17.36 2.55 -25.40
CA THR A 383 15.94 2.90 -25.60
C THR A 383 15.71 3.73 -26.87
N ASP A 384 16.68 4.52 -27.34
CA ASP A 384 16.60 5.28 -28.60
C ASP A 384 16.60 4.36 -29.83
N GLN A 385 17.11 3.14 -29.71
CA GLN A 385 17.07 2.15 -30.79
C GLN A 385 15.67 1.53 -30.99
N ILE A 386 14.73 1.69 -30.04
CA ILE A 386 13.39 1.04 -30.07
C ILE A 386 12.29 1.95 -29.47
N PRO A 387 11.61 2.77 -30.30
CA PRO A 387 10.66 3.79 -29.85
C PRO A 387 9.46 3.27 -29.05
N GLY A 388 9.00 2.04 -29.29
CA GLY A 388 7.82 1.46 -28.62
C GLY A 388 8.04 1.17 -27.14
N ILE A 389 9.21 0.60 -26.80
CA ILE A 389 9.59 0.22 -25.43
C ILE A 389 10.03 1.43 -24.63
N ARG A 390 10.67 2.42 -25.28
CA ARG A 390 10.99 3.71 -24.67
C ARG A 390 9.75 4.38 -24.13
N ASN A 391 8.66 4.44 -24.90
CA ASN A 391 7.41 5.04 -24.43
C ASN A 391 6.78 4.21 -23.31
N GLU A 392 6.69 2.90 -23.43
CA GLU A 392 6.01 2.07 -22.42
C GLU A 392 6.76 1.98 -21.08
N ILE A 393 8.09 1.99 -21.12
CA ILE A 393 8.94 1.95 -19.93
C ILE A 393 9.23 3.35 -19.38
N SER A 394 9.44 4.37 -20.21
CA SER A 394 9.54 5.76 -19.71
C SER A 394 8.21 6.26 -19.15
N ASN A 395 7.07 5.72 -19.60
CA ASN A 395 5.78 5.99 -18.98
C ASN A 395 5.61 5.28 -17.61
N ARG A 396 6.38 4.21 -17.35
CA ARG A 396 6.29 3.36 -16.15
C ARG A 396 7.47 3.47 -15.19
N ILE A 397 8.58 4.07 -15.58
CA ILE A 397 9.68 4.41 -14.69
C ILE A 397 9.63 5.91 -14.56
N ALA A 398 9.54 6.42 -13.33
CA ALA A 398 9.60 7.85 -13.08
C ALA A 398 10.84 8.44 -13.78
N ASP A 399 10.68 9.58 -14.46
CA ASP A 399 11.80 10.24 -15.14
C ASP A 399 12.96 10.36 -14.15
N SER A 400 14.09 9.72 -14.45
CA SER A 400 15.25 9.65 -13.56
C SER A 400 15.72 11.04 -13.12
N ARG A 401 15.49 12.07 -13.95
CA ARG A 401 15.78 13.48 -13.67
C ARG A 401 14.89 14.09 -12.58
N SER A 402 13.74 13.48 -12.32
CA SER A 402 12.77 13.92 -11.32
C SER A 402 12.98 13.29 -9.94
N ILE A 403 13.83 12.25 -9.85
CA ILE A 403 14.18 11.55 -8.61
C ILE A 403 15.31 12.34 -7.95
N PRO A 404 15.15 12.79 -6.70
CA PRO A 404 16.26 13.42 -5.98
C PRO A 404 17.36 12.40 -5.72
N SER A 405 18.64 12.81 -5.77
CA SER A 405 19.77 11.93 -5.48
C SER A 405 20.40 12.27 -4.12
N ILE A 406 20.71 11.24 -3.34
CA ILE A 406 21.39 11.34 -2.05
C ILE A 406 22.65 10.49 -2.14
N THR A 407 23.81 11.11 -1.93
CA THR A 407 25.05 10.35 -1.85
C THR A 407 25.07 9.52 -0.57
N LEU A 408 25.65 8.32 -0.63
CA LEU A 408 25.80 7.42 0.52
C LEU A 408 26.46 8.08 1.74
N GLU A 409 27.35 9.05 1.50
CA GLU A 409 28.04 9.84 2.54
C GLU A 409 27.11 10.76 3.34
N ASN A 410 25.97 11.14 2.74
CA ASN A 410 24.99 12.05 3.33
C ASN A 410 23.86 11.30 4.06
N LEU A 411 23.94 9.97 4.21
CA LEU A 411 22.94 9.18 4.92
C LEU A 411 23.00 9.43 6.44
N LEU A 412 21.83 9.57 7.04
CA LEU A 412 21.66 9.80 8.48
C LEU A 412 21.63 8.47 9.25
N PRO A 413 22.04 8.45 10.53
CA PRO A 413 22.13 7.21 11.32
C PRO A 413 20.85 6.37 11.37
N TYR A 414 19.68 7.01 11.48
CA TYR A 414 18.40 6.30 11.52
C TYR A 414 18.03 5.69 10.16
N GLU A 415 18.47 6.30 9.05
CA GLU A 415 18.19 5.82 7.70
C GLU A 415 18.90 4.49 7.43
N LEU A 416 20.14 4.33 7.94
CA LEU A 416 20.93 3.10 7.76
C LEU A 416 20.18 1.85 8.23
N SER A 417 19.56 1.88 9.41
CA SER A 417 18.81 0.73 9.93
C SER A 417 17.63 0.36 9.04
N ILE A 418 16.85 1.34 8.60
CA ILE A 418 15.61 1.10 7.86
C ILE A 418 15.92 0.79 6.38
N LEU A 419 16.94 1.45 5.81
CA LEU A 419 17.46 1.12 4.48
C LEU A 419 18.03 -0.29 4.43
N SER A 420 18.67 -0.77 5.51
CA SER A 420 19.15 -2.16 5.55
C SER A 420 18.00 -3.17 5.43
N GLU A 421 16.85 -2.88 6.06
CA GLU A 421 15.64 -3.68 5.91
C GLU A 421 15.07 -3.57 4.48
N PHE A 422 15.02 -2.37 3.92
CA PHE A 422 14.55 -2.15 2.55
C PHE A 422 15.39 -2.94 1.54
N ILE A 423 16.72 -2.80 1.60
CA ILE A 423 17.67 -3.48 0.73
C ILE A 423 17.58 -4.99 0.92
N LEU A 424 17.45 -5.46 2.16
CA LEU A 424 17.28 -6.88 2.43
C LEU A 424 16.01 -7.43 1.79
N ASN A 425 14.88 -6.72 1.91
CA ASN A 425 13.63 -7.12 1.30
C ASN A 425 13.71 -7.15 -0.23
N LEU A 426 14.46 -6.22 -0.82
CA LEU A 426 14.75 -6.29 -2.25
C LEU A 426 15.59 -7.55 -2.54
N MET A 427 16.73 -7.73 -1.89
CA MET A 427 17.61 -8.90 -2.08
C MET A 427 16.88 -10.24 -1.97
N LEU A 428 16.01 -10.42 -0.97
CA LEU A 428 15.20 -11.63 -0.78
C LEU A 428 14.22 -11.89 -1.94
N ASN A 429 13.82 -10.85 -2.66
CA ASN A 429 12.89 -10.90 -3.78
C ASN A 429 13.59 -10.73 -5.14
N SER A 430 14.93 -10.69 -5.19
CA SER A 430 15.72 -10.49 -6.42
C SER A 430 15.51 -11.55 -7.48
N SER A 431 15.15 -12.79 -7.11
CA SER A 431 14.80 -13.84 -8.06
C SER A 431 13.68 -13.42 -9.03
N ARG A 432 12.79 -12.51 -8.61
CA ARG A 432 11.70 -11.97 -9.45
C ARG A 432 12.20 -11.13 -10.62
N ALA A 433 13.33 -10.42 -10.46
CA ALA A 433 13.98 -9.69 -11.53
C ALA A 433 14.76 -10.61 -12.49
N TRP A 434 15.16 -11.80 -12.04
CA TRP A 434 15.88 -12.76 -12.87
C TRP A 434 14.95 -13.60 -13.76
N GLU A 435 13.67 -13.70 -13.42
CA GLU A 435 12.69 -14.50 -14.19
C GLU A 435 12.66 -14.15 -15.69
N PRO A 436 12.64 -12.87 -16.14
CA PRO A 436 12.71 -12.55 -17.56
C PRO A 436 14.01 -13.01 -18.22
N VAL A 437 15.13 -12.92 -17.51
CA VAL A 437 16.45 -13.37 -18.00
C VAL A 437 16.46 -14.88 -18.19
N GLU A 438 15.97 -15.64 -17.19
CA GLU A 438 15.83 -17.09 -17.28
C GLU A 438 14.95 -17.49 -18.46
N ARG A 439 13.83 -16.79 -18.67
CA ARG A 439 12.96 -17.04 -19.82
C ARG A 439 13.67 -16.82 -21.16
N VAL A 440 14.43 -15.72 -21.30
CA VAL A 440 15.21 -15.44 -22.52
C VAL A 440 16.27 -16.52 -22.76
N LEU A 441 16.99 -16.94 -21.73
CA LEU A 441 18.02 -17.98 -21.82
C LEU A 441 17.44 -19.37 -22.11
N SER A 442 16.21 -19.63 -21.66
CA SER A 442 15.49 -20.89 -21.89
C SER A 442 14.90 -21.02 -23.30
N LEU A 443 14.92 -19.95 -24.11
CA LEU A 443 14.44 -20.00 -25.49
C LEU A 443 15.29 -21.02 -26.27
N PRO A 444 14.66 -21.97 -26.98
CA PRO A 444 15.41 -22.92 -27.80
C PRO A 444 16.26 -22.16 -28.81
N LYS A 445 17.52 -22.58 -28.99
CA LYS A 445 18.38 -22.08 -30.08
C LYS A 445 17.61 -22.32 -31.38
N PHE A 446 17.08 -21.27 -31.99
CA PHE A 446 16.21 -21.36 -33.15
C PHE A 446 16.90 -22.12 -34.30
N SER A 447 16.61 -23.41 -34.44
CA SER A 447 16.62 -24.09 -35.72
C SER A 447 15.24 -23.88 -36.34
N SER A 448 15.19 -22.99 -37.32
CA SER A 448 14.14 -22.80 -38.34
C SER A 448 12.77 -23.47 -38.10
N GLN A 449 11.74 -22.63 -38.09
CA GLN A 449 10.30 -22.95 -38.25
C GLN A 449 9.55 -23.38 -36.99
N GLU A 450 9.24 -22.43 -36.12
CA GLU A 450 7.90 -22.33 -35.50
C GLU A 450 7.70 -20.89 -35.03
N SER A 451 6.64 -20.27 -35.55
CA SER A 451 6.38 -18.84 -35.43
C SER A 451 5.78 -18.49 -34.06
N LEU A 452 6.62 -18.27 -33.05
CA LEU A 452 6.32 -17.19 -32.10
C LEU A 452 6.36 -15.89 -32.90
N SER A 453 5.37 -15.02 -32.73
CA SER A 453 5.40 -13.71 -33.40
C SER A 453 6.71 -12.99 -33.02
N SER A 454 7.45 -12.53 -34.03
CA SER A 454 8.75 -11.87 -33.86
C SER A 454 8.73 -10.78 -32.78
N GLU A 455 7.58 -10.13 -32.61
CA GLU A 455 7.34 -9.06 -31.63
C GLU A 455 7.37 -9.56 -30.17
N ILE A 456 6.84 -10.76 -29.87
CA ILE A 456 6.84 -11.32 -28.51
C ILE A 456 8.27 -11.69 -28.09
N CYS A 457 9.01 -12.35 -28.97
CA CYS A 457 10.41 -12.70 -28.71
C CYS A 457 11.29 -11.46 -28.50
N GLN A 458 11.09 -10.41 -29.30
CA GLN A 458 11.77 -9.13 -29.11
C GLN A 458 11.43 -8.53 -27.74
N SER A 459 10.14 -8.41 -27.40
CA SER A 459 9.71 -7.89 -26.10
C SER A 459 10.34 -8.63 -24.91
N MET A 460 10.35 -9.97 -24.95
CA MET A 460 10.99 -10.80 -23.92
C MET A 460 12.48 -10.50 -23.78
N PHE A 461 13.20 -10.41 -24.90
CA PHE A 461 14.62 -10.09 -24.92
C PHE A 461 14.91 -8.71 -24.32
N HIS A 462 14.09 -7.72 -24.64
CA HIS A 462 14.23 -6.37 -24.08
C HIS A 462 14.04 -6.35 -22.57
N ILE A 463 13.01 -7.01 -22.06
CA ILE A 463 12.76 -7.06 -20.61
C ILE A 463 13.89 -7.83 -19.89
N GLY A 464 14.42 -8.88 -20.51
CA GLY A 464 15.62 -9.58 -20.02
C GLY A 464 16.82 -8.63 -19.91
N LEU A 465 17.12 -7.84 -20.95
CA LEU A 465 18.20 -6.85 -20.95
C LEU A 465 17.99 -5.76 -19.89
N ILE A 466 16.78 -5.23 -19.77
CA ILE A 466 16.44 -4.22 -18.76
C ILE A 466 16.66 -4.79 -17.36
N SER A 467 16.20 -6.02 -17.12
CA SER A 467 16.37 -6.68 -15.84
C SER A 467 17.85 -6.86 -15.49
N LEU A 468 18.67 -7.29 -16.45
CA LEU A 468 20.12 -7.41 -16.26
C LEU A 468 20.75 -6.06 -15.91
N TRP A 469 20.41 -5.01 -16.64
CA TRP A 469 20.98 -3.68 -16.43
C TRP A 469 20.59 -3.06 -15.08
N VAL A 470 19.30 -3.14 -14.71
CA VAL A 470 18.79 -2.65 -13.42
C VAL A 470 19.47 -3.41 -12.27
N MET A 471 19.62 -4.73 -12.41
CA MET A 471 20.26 -5.57 -11.40
C MET A 471 21.78 -5.33 -11.31
N ASP A 472 22.47 -5.12 -12.43
CA ASP A 472 23.92 -4.82 -12.44
C ASP A 472 24.21 -3.53 -11.65
N LYS A 473 23.45 -2.46 -11.93
CA LYS A 473 23.51 -1.21 -11.15
C LYS A 473 23.24 -1.43 -9.67
N PHE A 474 22.22 -2.22 -9.35
CA PHE A 474 21.85 -2.51 -7.97
C PHE A 474 22.94 -3.26 -7.22
N PHE A 475 23.59 -4.25 -7.85
CA PHE A 475 24.71 -4.97 -7.23
C PHE A 475 25.96 -4.11 -7.11
N ALA A 476 26.23 -3.23 -8.08
CA ALA A 476 27.32 -2.25 -7.98
C ALA A 476 27.09 -1.25 -6.82
N PHE A 477 25.85 -0.78 -6.67
CA PHE A 477 25.43 0.03 -5.54
C PHE A 477 25.58 -0.73 -4.21
N LEU A 478 25.07 -1.95 -4.12
CA LEU A 478 25.16 -2.79 -2.92
C LEU A 478 26.61 -3.03 -2.50
N SER A 479 27.48 -3.32 -3.47
CA SER A 479 28.92 -3.47 -3.25
C SER A 479 29.53 -2.19 -2.67
N SER A 480 29.19 -1.02 -3.24
CA SER A 480 29.66 0.27 -2.76
C SER A 480 29.18 0.58 -1.33
N LEU A 481 27.92 0.30 -1.03
CA LEU A 481 27.34 0.44 0.31
C LEU A 481 28.05 -0.46 1.33
N LEU A 482 28.29 -1.73 0.98
CA LEU A 482 29.00 -2.68 1.84
C LEU A 482 30.44 -2.24 2.15
N ILE A 483 31.14 -1.66 1.18
CA ILE A 483 32.49 -1.12 1.36
C ILE A 483 32.47 0.08 2.32
N GLN A 484 31.49 0.98 2.17
CA GLN A 484 31.42 2.23 2.93
C GLN A 484 31.00 2.06 4.39
N VAL A 485 30.09 1.12 4.69
CA VAL A 485 29.58 0.89 6.05
C VAL A 485 30.61 0.19 6.95
N GLY A 486 31.67 -0.37 6.39
CA GLY A 486 32.74 -1.04 7.14
C GLY A 486 32.28 -2.29 7.91
N PHE A 487 33.23 -3.05 8.46
CA PHE A 487 33.03 -4.39 9.05
C PHE A 487 32.00 -4.48 10.21
N SER A 488 31.44 -3.37 10.70
CA SER A 488 30.61 -3.35 11.92
C SER A 488 29.16 -3.83 11.72
N MET A 489 28.63 -3.81 10.50
CA MET A 489 27.30 -4.36 10.18
C MET A 489 27.38 -5.76 9.53
N TYR A 490 28.56 -6.39 9.54
CA TYR A 490 28.81 -7.66 8.87
C TYR A 490 28.03 -8.82 9.46
N TYR A 491 27.82 -8.92 10.77
CA TYR A 491 27.37 -10.21 11.32
C TYR A 491 25.95 -10.58 10.88
N SER A 492 25.01 -9.64 10.88
CA SER A 492 23.64 -9.87 10.40
C SER A 492 23.55 -9.95 8.89
N PHE A 493 24.26 -9.07 8.17
CA PHE A 493 24.22 -9.02 6.71
C PHE A 493 24.95 -10.21 6.08
N PHE A 494 26.08 -10.66 6.64
CA PHE A 494 26.89 -11.79 6.18
C PHE A 494 26.28 -13.16 6.52
N LEU A 495 25.63 -13.33 7.69
CA LEU A 495 24.84 -14.53 8.00
C LEU A 495 23.64 -14.69 7.06
N LEU A 496 23.09 -13.59 6.56
CA LEU A 496 22.00 -13.59 5.57
C LEU A 496 22.51 -13.78 4.14
N LEU A 497 23.61 -13.12 3.77
CA LEU A 497 24.27 -13.33 2.48
C LEU A 497 24.69 -14.80 2.33
N THR A 498 25.28 -15.42 3.35
CA THR A 498 25.68 -16.85 3.32
C THR A 498 24.51 -17.82 3.29
N ARG A 499 23.32 -17.43 3.78
CA ARG A 499 22.12 -18.28 3.76
C ARG A 499 21.41 -18.31 2.41
N TYR A 500 21.51 -17.25 1.63
CA TYR A 500 20.85 -17.10 0.33
C TYR A 500 21.80 -17.02 -0.88
N LEU A 501 23.11 -16.85 -0.66
CA LEU A 501 24.13 -17.05 -1.69
C LEU A 501 23.98 -18.40 -2.39
N PRO A 502 23.67 -19.52 -1.70
CA PRO A 502 23.47 -20.80 -2.39
C PRO A 502 22.34 -20.73 -3.41
N SER A 503 21.25 -20.01 -3.13
CA SER A 503 20.16 -19.81 -4.10
C SER A 503 20.59 -18.95 -5.28
N ILE A 504 21.35 -17.88 -5.04
CA ILE A 504 21.89 -16.99 -6.09
C ILE A 504 22.99 -17.70 -6.92
N CYS A 505 23.87 -18.47 -6.27
CA CYS A 505 24.93 -19.26 -6.88
C CYS A 505 24.38 -20.47 -7.64
N VAL A 506 23.26 -21.08 -7.23
CA VAL A 506 22.57 -22.12 -8.01
C VAL A 506 22.04 -21.54 -9.34
N TYR A 507 21.62 -20.27 -9.33
CA TYR A 507 21.28 -19.56 -10.56
C TYR A 507 22.51 -19.20 -11.40
N MET A 508 23.61 -18.75 -10.80
CA MET A 508 24.85 -18.45 -11.53
C MET A 508 25.64 -19.69 -12.00
N ASN A 509 25.47 -20.86 -11.38
CA ASN A 509 26.13 -22.11 -11.79
C ASN A 509 25.36 -22.89 -12.87
N LYS A 510 24.16 -22.45 -13.29
CA LYS A 510 23.51 -23.04 -14.47
C LYS A 510 24.17 -22.61 -15.79
N ASP A 511 25.04 -21.60 -15.75
CA ASP A 511 25.79 -21.07 -16.89
C ASP A 511 27.27 -21.50 -16.90
N LYS A 512 27.54 -22.77 -16.61
CA LYS A 512 28.79 -23.43 -17.02
C LYS A 512 28.55 -24.59 -17.97
#